data_AF-A0A2D8PJZ3-F1
#
_entry.id   AF-A0A2D8PJZ3-F1
#
_cell.length_a   1.000
_cell.length_b   1.000
_cell.length_c   1.000
_cell.angle_alpha   90.00
_cell.angle_beta   90.00
_cell.angle_gamma   90.00
#
_symmetry.space_group_name_H-M   'P 1'
#
loop_
_entity.id
_entity.type
_entity.pdbx_description
1 polymer ?
#
loop_
_entity_poly.entity_id
_entity_poly.type
_entity_poly.pdbx_seq_one_letter_code
_entity_poly.pdbx_strand_id
1 'polypeptide(L)' 'MAAGKTDRAIAEELFIGVRAVSFHVGNILNKTDAANRTEAALYANQHGLV' A
#
# COMPACT_ATOMS: atom_id res chain seq x y z
N MET A 1 -0.43 -4.36 -4.08
CA MET A 1 -1.14 -4.48 -2.77
C MET A 1 -2.20 -5.59 -2.80
N ALA A 2 -1.86 -6.72 -3.42
CA ALA A 2 -2.78 -7.56 -4.22
C ALA A 2 -3.73 -8.49 -3.45
N ALA A 3 -4.01 -8.26 -2.17
CA ALA A 3 -4.91 -9.12 -1.39
C ALA A 3 -5.95 -8.36 -0.53
N GLY A 4 -6.03 -7.03 -0.62
CA GLY A 4 -6.96 -6.26 0.23
C GLY A 4 -6.63 -6.32 1.73
N LYS A 5 -5.41 -6.75 2.10
CA LYS A 5 -4.96 -6.86 3.49
C LYS A 5 -5.02 -5.49 4.19
N THR A 6 -5.42 -5.50 5.45
CA THR A 6 -5.37 -4.31 6.31
C THR A 6 -3.92 -4.03 6.73
N ASP A 7 -3.63 -2.79 7.14
CA ASP A 7 -2.28 -2.41 7.60
C ASP A 7 -1.81 -3.29 8.77
N ARG A 8 -2.75 -3.75 9.61
CA ARG A 8 -2.49 -4.71 10.68
C ARG A 8 -2.10 -6.10 10.17
N ALA A 9 -2.82 -6.64 9.20
CA ALA A 9 -2.48 -7.93 8.60
C ALA A 9 -1.09 -7.90 7.93
N ILE A 10 -0.75 -6.79 7.25
CA ILE A 10 0.57 -6.59 6.65
C ILE A 10 1.66 -6.48 7.74
N ALA A 11 1.38 -5.74 8.82
CA ALA A 11 2.29 -5.58 9.94
C ALA A 11 2.60 -6.92 10.63
N GLU A 12 1.58 -7.75 10.84
CA GLU A 12 1.71 -9.09 11.42
C GLU A 12 2.53 -10.03 10.51
N GLU A 13 2.26 -10.03 9.20
CA GLU A 13 2.97 -10.87 8.23
C GLU A 13 4.45 -10.47 8.07
N LEU A 14 4.74 -9.17 8.13
CA LEU A 14 6.09 -8.64 7.95
C LEU A 14 6.84 -8.45 9.28
N PHE A 15 6.22 -8.77 10.42
CA PHE A 15 6.77 -8.56 11.76
C PHE A 15 7.23 -7.11 12.03
N ILE A 16 6.49 -6.12 11.51
CA ILE A 16 6.77 -4.69 11.69
C ILE A 16 5.60 -3.97 12.38
N GLY A 17 5.80 -2.72 12.80
CA GLY A 17 4.74 -1.92 13.41
C GLY A 17 3.67 -1.46 12.40
N VAL A 18 2.40 -1.46 12.80
CA VAL A 18 1.27 -0.94 11.99
C VAL A 18 1.52 0.49 11.51
N ARG A 19 2.09 1.35 12.37
CA ARG A 19 2.45 2.73 12.00
C ARG A 19 3.48 2.79 10.85
N ALA A 20 4.41 1.83 10.77
CA ALA A 20 5.36 1.76 9.67
C ALA A 20 4.65 1.41 8.36
N VAL A 21 3.73 0.45 8.38
CA VAL A 21 2.90 0.12 7.22
C VAL A 21 2.09 1.33 6.77
N SER A 22 1.36 2.00 7.67
CA SER A 22 0.56 3.17 7.32
C SER A 22 1.41 4.31 6.76
N PHE A 23 2.62 4.51 7.28
CA PHE A 23 3.57 5.50 6.75
C PHE A 23 3.99 5.16 5.32
N HIS A 24 4.34 3.90 5.04
CA HIS A 24 4.70 3.47 3.69
C HIS A 24 3.53 3.55 2.72
N VAL A 25 2.32 3.17 3.16
CA VAL A 25 1.09 3.30 2.36
C VAL A 25 0.84 4.76 2.01
N GLY A 26 0.90 5.68 2.98
CA GLY A 26 0.73 7.11 2.73
C GLY A 26 1.75 7.67 1.73
N ASN A 27 3.01 7.24 1.84
CA ASN A 27 4.04 7.63 0.88
C ASN A 27 3.78 7.08 -0.53
N ILE A 28 3.23 5.87 -0.65
CA ILE A 28 2.83 5.32 -1.96
C ILE A 28 1.72 6.17 -2.55
N LEU A 29 0.64 6.44 -1.79
CA LEU A 29 -0.48 7.27 -2.24
C LEU A 29 0.00 8.63 -2.75
N ASN A 30 0.86 9.30 -1.97
CA ASN A 30 1.43 10.59 -2.36
C ASN A 30 2.29 10.52 -3.63
N LYS A 31 3.09 9.45 -3.80
CA LYS A 31 3.96 9.28 -4.97
C LYS A 31 3.20 8.92 -6.24
N THR A 32 2.04 8.28 -6.10
CA THR A 32 1.20 7.86 -7.24
C THR A 32 0.01 8.79 -7.47
N ASP A 33 -0.11 9.88 -6.70
CA ASP A 33 -1.25 10.79 -6.68
C ASP A 33 -2.61 10.07 -6.55
N ALA A 34 -2.64 9.00 -5.75
CA ALA A 34 -3.82 8.16 -5.56
C ALA A 34 -4.57 8.54 -4.28
N ALA A 35 -5.89 8.68 -4.34
CA ALA A 35 -6.70 9.00 -3.18
C ALA A 35 -6.91 7.80 -2.25
N ASN A 36 -6.74 6.58 -2.76
CA ASN A 36 -6.90 5.36 -1.99
C ASN A 36 -6.03 4.20 -2.52
N ARG A 37 -5.96 3.12 -1.73
CA ARG A 37 -5.17 1.92 -2.03
C ARG A 37 -5.59 1.20 -3.31
N THR A 38 -6.85 1.32 -3.73
CA THR A 38 -7.36 0.71 -4.98
C THR A 38 -6.81 1.45 -6.18
N GLU A 39 -6.86 2.77 -6.18
CA GLU A 39 -6.26 3.62 -7.22
C GLU A 39 -4.75 3.42 -7.31
N ALA A 40 -4.05 3.36 -6.18
CA ALA A 40 -2.61 3.08 -6.19
C ALA A 40 -2.28 1.69 -6.77
N ALA A 41 -3.14 0.68 -6.55
CA ALA A 41 -2.97 -0.64 -7.16
C ALA A 41 -3.22 -0.62 -8.68
N LEU A 42 -4.20 0.16 -9.14
CA LEU A 42 -4.45 0.38 -10.57
C LEU A 42 -3.28 1.11 -11.23
N TYR A 43 -2.79 2.18 -10.60
CA TYR A 43 -1.60 2.92 -11.05
C TYR A 43 -0.42 1.96 -11.22
N ALA A 44 -0.14 1.14 -10.21
CA ALA A 44 0.96 0.18 -10.25
C ALA A 44 0.81 -0.83 -11.41
N ASN A 45 -0.40 -1.34 -11.65
CA ASN A 45 -0.66 -2.27 -12.75
C ASN A 45 -0.47 -1.62 -14.13
N GLN A 46 -0.99 -0.40 -14.31
CA GLN A 46 -0.83 0.38 -15.55
C GLN A 46 0.63 0.74 -15.85
N HIS A 47 1.45 0.91 -14.82
CA HIS A 47 2.86 1.27 -14.94
C HIS A 47 3.83 0.08 -14.83
N GLY A 48 3.32 -1.17 -14.72
CA GLY A 48 4.16 -2.37 -14.62
C GLY A 48 4.99 -2.47 -13.33
N LEU A 49 4.49 -1.91 -12.22
CA LEU A 49 5.14 -1.90 -10.90
C LEU A 49 4.71 -3.08 -10.00
N VAL A 50 3.86 -3.98 -10.51
CA VAL A 50 3.32 -5.17 -9.83
C VAL A 50 3.29 -6.37 -10.75
#